data_AF-A0A845RBC9-F1
#
_entry.id   AF-A0A845RBC9-F1
#
_cell.length_a   1.000
_cell.length_b   1.000
_cell.length_c   1.000
_cell.angle_alpha   90.00
_cell.angle_beta   90.00
_cell.angle_gamma   90.00
#
_symmetry.space_group_name_H-M   'P 1'
#
loop_
_entity.id
_entity.type
_entity.pdbx_description
1 polymer ?
#
loop_
_entity_poly.entity_id
_entity_poly.type
_entity_poly.pdbx_seq_one_letter_code
_entity_poly.pdbx_strand_id
1 'polypeptide(L)'
;MEYTVSATDLANVRLNEEDRVKEILRNVAVILATPKGSVPMYRSFGLDMSFLDKPMNLAKNMAVIPVREAIEEWEPRAEYKDINLFFDPSNPGKLAFTVQIEIKAGDSA
;
A
#
# COMPACT_ATOMS: atom_id res chain seq x y z
N MET A 1 3.77 16.53 1.15
CA MET A 1 3.23 16.44 -0.23
C MET A 1 2.42 15.16 -0.33
N GLU A 2 1.21 15.23 -0.85
CA GLU A 2 0.28 14.08 -0.95
C GLU A 2 0.48 13.31 -2.26
N TYR A 3 0.44 11.98 -2.15
CA TYR A 3 0.62 11.06 -3.27
C TYR A 3 -0.41 9.93 -3.18
N THR A 4 -0.87 9.46 -4.33
CA THR A 4 -1.72 8.26 -4.43
C THR A 4 -0.88 7.10 -4.95
N VAL A 5 -0.95 5.96 -4.26
CA VAL A 5 -0.20 4.74 -4.59
C VAL A 5 -1.16 3.56 -4.69
N SER A 6 -0.94 2.67 -5.65
CA SER A 6 -1.59 1.37 -5.77
C SER A 6 -0.56 0.25 -5.88
N ALA A 7 -0.92 -0.95 -5.44
CA ALA A 7 -0.12 -2.16 -5.70
C ALA A 7 0.11 -2.42 -7.20
N THR A 8 -0.77 -1.90 -8.06
CA THR A 8 -0.67 -2.06 -9.52
C THR A 8 0.48 -1.24 -10.12
N ASP A 9 0.96 -0.21 -9.41
CA ASP A 9 2.07 0.64 -9.86
C ASP A 9 3.39 -0.15 -9.96
N LEU A 10 3.42 -1.38 -9.40
CA LEU A 10 4.55 -2.29 -9.55
C LEU A 10 4.81 -2.77 -10.98
N ALA A 11 3.84 -2.64 -11.89
CA ALA A 11 4.01 -3.03 -13.29
C ALA A 11 5.14 -2.28 -14.01
N ASN A 12 5.47 -1.06 -13.57
CA ASN A 12 6.56 -0.24 -14.10
C ASN A 12 7.66 -0.01 -13.05
N VAL A 13 7.98 -1.01 -12.24
CA VAL A 13 9.03 -0.92 -11.22
C VAL A 13 10.39 -0.61 -11.85
N ARG A 14 11.01 0.46 -11.36
CA ARG A 14 12.42 0.77 -11.58
C ARG A 14 13.22 0.38 -10.33
N LEU A 15 14.22 -0.46 -10.54
CA LEU A 15 15.19 -0.81 -9.52
C LEU A 15 16.32 0.23 -9.54
N ASN A 16 16.85 0.59 -8.37
CA ASN A 16 17.88 1.63 -8.21
C ASN A 16 17.43 3.06 -8.59
N GLU A 17 16.30 3.51 -8.06
CA GLU A 17 15.83 4.89 -8.23
C GLU A 17 16.58 5.84 -7.28
N GLU A 18 17.17 6.91 -7.82
CA GLU A 18 17.91 7.92 -7.04
C GLU A 18 16.98 8.94 -6.37
N ASP A 19 15.76 9.07 -6.88
CA ASP A 19 14.75 9.96 -6.33
C ASP A 19 14.06 9.33 -5.11
N ARG A 20 14.31 9.92 -3.94
CA ARG A 20 13.76 9.50 -2.65
C ARG A 20 12.23 9.42 -2.64
N VAL A 21 11.53 10.31 -3.36
CA VAL A 21 10.06 10.30 -3.39
C VAL A 21 9.58 9.03 -4.08
N LYS A 22 10.11 8.73 -5.26
CA LYS A 22 9.75 7.53 -6.03
C LYS A 22 10.19 6.25 -5.34
N GLU A 23 11.33 6.26 -4.64
CA GLU A 23 11.76 5.16 -3.80
C GLU A 23 10.71 4.81 -2.74
N ILE A 24 10.20 5.81 -2.01
CA ILE A 24 9.16 5.65 -0.99
C ILE A 24 7.86 5.14 -1.62
N LEU A 25 7.42 5.72 -2.74
CA LEU A 25 6.21 5.27 -3.44
C LEU A 25 6.30 3.80 -3.85
N ARG A 26 7.47 3.37 -4.35
CA ARG A 26 7.74 1.96 -4.68
C ARG A 26 7.69 1.08 -3.44
N ASN A 27 8.33 1.47 -2.35
CA ASN A 27 8.33 0.68 -1.11
C ASN A 27 6.91 0.49 -0.57
N VAL A 28 6.09 1.54 -0.56
CA VAL A 28 4.67 1.45 -0.20
C VAL A 28 3.93 0.51 -1.15
N ALA A 29 4.13 0.61 -2.46
CA ALA A 29 3.51 -0.31 -3.42
C ALA A 29 3.90 -1.78 -3.15
N VAL A 30 5.15 -2.06 -2.79
CA VAL A 30 5.63 -3.41 -2.41
C VAL A 30 4.92 -3.91 -1.15
N ILE A 31 4.77 -3.07 -0.12
CA ILE A 31 4.07 -3.42 1.12
C ILE A 31 2.62 -3.80 0.81
N LEU A 32 1.91 -2.99 0.01
CA LEU A 32 0.50 -3.21 -0.35
C LEU A 32 0.30 -4.46 -1.20
N ALA A 33 1.29 -4.83 -2.03
CA ALA A 33 1.22 -6.01 -2.89
C ALA A 33 1.60 -7.32 -2.18
N THR A 34 2.22 -7.24 -1.00
CA THR A 34 2.75 -8.43 -0.30
C THR A 34 1.78 -8.86 0.79
N PRO A 35 1.13 -10.04 0.69
CA PRO A 35 0.31 -10.55 1.78
C PRO A 35 1.17 -10.90 2.99
N LYS A 36 0.74 -10.51 4.18
CA LYS A 36 1.41 -10.84 5.43
C LYS A 36 1.59 -12.36 5.58
N GLY A 37 2.79 -12.79 5.91
CA GLY A 37 3.14 -14.21 6.06
C GLY A 37 3.61 -14.92 4.78
N SER A 38 3.52 -14.27 3.61
CA SER A 38 3.93 -14.87 2.33
C SER A 38 5.45 -14.97 2.17
N VAL A 39 6.22 -14.07 2.79
CA VAL A 39 7.68 -14.01 2.65
C VAL A 39 8.36 -15.03 3.57
N PRO A 40 9.13 -16.00 3.04
CA PRO A 40 9.89 -16.94 3.84
C PRO A 40 10.90 -16.21 4.73
N MET A 41 11.09 -16.70 5.97
CA MET A 41 11.97 -16.10 6.98
C MET A 41 11.62 -14.66 7.40
N TYR A 42 10.57 -14.05 6.85
CA TYR A 42 10.14 -12.69 7.16
C TYR A 42 8.61 -12.53 7.18
N ARG A 43 7.95 -13.41 7.92
CA ARG A 43 6.48 -13.56 7.90
C ARG A 43 5.70 -12.38 8.51
N SER A 44 6.34 -11.54 9.31
CA SER A 44 5.69 -10.34 9.85
C SER A 44 5.45 -9.27 8.78
N PHE A 45 6.22 -9.28 7.70
CA PHE A 45 6.16 -8.28 6.63
C PHE A 45 4.96 -8.45 5.72
N GLY A 46 4.40 -7.31 5.30
CA GLY A 46 3.31 -7.20 4.34
C GLY A 46 2.00 -6.69 4.95
N LEU A 47 0.96 -6.71 4.14
CA LEU A 47 -0.39 -6.27 4.47
C LEU A 47 -1.24 -7.44 4.98
N ASP A 48 -1.92 -7.26 6.11
CA ASP A 48 -2.96 -8.21 6.54
C ASP A 48 -4.19 -8.09 5.64
N MET A 49 -4.50 -9.19 4.95
CA MET A 49 -5.55 -9.29 3.94
C MET A 49 -6.87 -9.83 4.52
N SER A 50 -7.07 -9.76 5.84
CA SER A 50 -8.27 -10.26 6.54
C SER A 50 -9.60 -9.65 6.05
N PHE A 51 -9.54 -8.51 5.37
CA PHE A 51 -10.67 -7.83 4.72
C PHE A 51 -11.11 -8.46 3.39
N LEU A 52 -10.35 -9.38 2.80
CA LEU A 52 -10.76 -10.14 1.63
C LEU A 52 -11.99 -11.01 1.95
N ASP A 53 -12.81 -11.27 0.93
CA ASP A 53 -14.07 -12.03 0.99
C ASP A 53 -15.15 -11.44 1.91
N LYS A 54 -14.95 -10.22 2.43
CA LYS A 54 -15.97 -9.47 3.16
C LYS A 54 -16.85 -8.68 2.19
N PRO A 55 -18.13 -8.43 2.53
CA PRO A 55 -18.95 -7.48 1.78
C PRO A 55 -18.27 -6.11 1.70
N MET A 56 -18.38 -5.41 0.57
CA MET A 56 -17.63 -4.18 0.28
C MET A 56 -17.69 -3.12 1.40
N ASN A 57 -18.86 -2.90 1.99
CA ASN A 57 -19.03 -1.93 3.07
C ASN A 57 -18.20 -2.29 4.31
N LEU A 58 -18.09 -3.58 4.61
CA LEU A 58 -17.30 -4.09 5.72
C LEU A 58 -15.82 -4.12 5.36
N ALA A 59 -15.47 -4.57 4.16
CA ALA A 59 -14.10 -4.60 3.66
C ALA A 59 -13.44 -3.22 3.70
N LYS A 60 -14.16 -2.16 3.32
CA LYS A 60 -13.66 -0.77 3.40
C LYS A 60 -13.25 -0.38 4.81
N ASN A 61 -14.13 -0.59 5.78
CA ASN A 61 -13.85 -0.25 7.18
C ASN A 61 -12.75 -1.13 7.77
N MET A 62 -12.72 -2.42 7.40
CA MET A 62 -11.71 -3.36 7.87
C MET A 62 -10.33 -3.10 7.27
N ALA A 63 -10.22 -2.59 6.05
CA ALA A 63 -8.93 -2.37 5.37
C ALA A 63 -8.14 -1.17 5.93
N VAL A 64 -8.81 -0.20 6.55
CA VAL A 64 -8.17 1.02 7.08
C VAL A 64 -7.07 0.70 8.09
N ILE A 65 -7.37 -0.13 9.08
CA ILE A 65 -6.43 -0.44 10.18
C ILE A 65 -5.20 -1.22 9.64
N PRO A 66 -5.35 -2.35 8.94
CA PRO A 66 -4.22 -3.10 8.38
C PRO A 66 -3.33 -2.27 7.46
N VAL A 67 -3.92 -1.43 6.60
CA VAL A 67 -3.14 -0.62 5.65
C VAL A 67 -2.39 0.49 6.38
N ARG A 68 -3.04 1.15 7.34
CA ARG A 68 -2.38 2.15 8.18
C ARG A 68 -1.21 1.55 8.94
N GLU A 69 -1.44 0.44 9.66
CA GLU A 69 -0.41 -0.22 10.48
C GLU A 69 0.76 -0.69 9.61
N ALA A 70 0.49 -1.29 8.45
CA ALA A 70 1.54 -1.75 7.54
C ALA A 70 2.40 -0.59 7.01
N ILE A 71 1.80 0.57 6.69
CA ILE A 71 2.55 1.74 6.22
C ILE A 71 3.37 2.35 7.36
N GLU A 72 2.76 2.55 8.53
CA GLU A 72 3.45 3.13 9.70
C GLU A 72 4.60 2.25 10.20
N GLU A 73 4.46 0.91 10.12
CA GLU A 73 5.49 -0.05 10.53
C GLU A 73 6.64 -0.15 9.52
N TRP A 74 6.33 -0.31 8.23
CA TRP A 74 7.32 -0.66 7.21
C TRP A 74 7.88 0.53 6.42
N GLU A 75 7.18 1.65 6.35
CA GLU A 75 7.66 2.88 5.69
C GLU A 75 7.31 4.14 6.51
N PRO A 76 8.01 4.39 7.64
CA PRO A 76 7.70 5.47 8.58
C PRO A 76 7.88 6.89 8.00
N ARG A 77 8.49 7.00 6.80
CA ARG A 77 8.63 8.27 6.07
C ARG A 77 7.33 8.68 5.36
N ALA A 78 6.41 7.72 5.17
CA ALA A 78 5.08 7.95 4.62
C ALA A 78 4.04 7.96 5.75
N GLU A 79 3.18 8.98 5.76
CA GLU A 79 2.03 9.08 6.64
C GLU A 79 0.77 8.68 5.89
N TYR A 80 0.02 7.71 6.43
CA TYR A 80 -1.26 7.30 5.87
C TYR A 80 -2.31 8.43 6.00
N LYS A 81 -3.06 8.70 4.93
CA LYS A 81 -4.19 9.65 4.93
C LYS A 81 -5.53 8.95 4.70
N ASP A 82 -5.67 8.25 3.58
CA ASP A 82 -6.94 7.65 3.19
C ASP A 82 -6.75 6.40 2.32
N ILE A 83 -7.79 5.59 2.23
CA ILE A 83 -7.86 4.42 1.36
C ILE A 83 -9.16 4.43 0.57
N ASN A 84 -9.04 4.24 -0.74
CA ASN A 84 -10.18 4.07 -1.62
C ASN A 84 -10.18 2.67 -2.22
N LEU A 85 -11.21 1.88 -1.89
CA LEU A 85 -11.46 0.56 -2.45
C LEU A 85 -12.56 0.67 -3.52
N PHE A 86 -12.29 0.07 -4.68
CA PHE A 86 -13.20 0.06 -5.82
C PHE A 86 -13.17 -1.27 -6.56
N PHE A 87 -14.26 -1.56 -7.26
CA PHE A 87 -14.34 -2.68 -8.19
C PHE A 87 -13.93 -2.19 -9.57
N ASP A 88 -13.05 -2.94 -10.25
CA ASP A 88 -12.82 -2.78 -11.69
C ASP A 88 -13.90 -3.57 -12.45
N PRO A 89 -14.85 -2.91 -13.15
CA PRO A 89 -15.87 -3.60 -13.93
C PRO A 89 -15.28 -4.46 -15.05
N SER A 90 -14.06 -4.16 -15.49
CA SER A 90 -13.35 -4.89 -16.54
C SER A 90 -12.74 -6.20 -16.04
N ASN A 91 -12.51 -6.34 -14.72
CA ASN A 91 -11.95 -7.53 -14.07
C ASN A 91 -12.82 -7.96 -12.88
N PRO A 92 -14.01 -8.53 -13.13
CA PRO A 92 -14.90 -8.99 -12.07
C PRO A 92 -14.19 -10.00 -11.16
N GLY A 93 -14.32 -9.82 -9.85
CA GLY A 93 -13.67 -10.65 -8.83
C GLY A 93 -12.32 -10.14 -8.33
N LYS A 94 -11.78 -9.05 -8.90
CA LYS A 94 -10.61 -8.36 -8.34
C LYS A 94 -11.03 -7.14 -7.52
N LEU A 95 -10.53 -7.08 -6.30
CA LEU A 95 -10.63 -5.91 -5.44
C LEU A 95 -9.43 -5.01 -5.70
N ALA A 96 -9.67 -3.82 -6.26
CA ALA A 96 -8.64 -2.81 -6.46
C ALA A 96 -8.72 -1.76 -5.35
N PHE A 97 -7.56 -1.27 -4.93
CA PHE A 97 -7.50 -0.19 -3.97
C PHE A 97 -6.33 0.75 -4.23
N THR A 98 -6.52 1.99 -3.83
CA THR A 98 -5.52 3.06 -3.87
C THR A 98 -5.41 3.65 -2.48
N VAL A 99 -4.18 3.93 -2.06
CA VAL A 99 -3.88 4.54 -0.76
C VAL A 99 -3.31 5.92 -0.99
N GLN A 100 -3.84 6.90 -0.26
CA GLN A 100 -3.28 8.24 -0.20
C GLN A 100 -2.30 8.32 0.97
N ILE A 101 -1.09 8.76 0.66
CA ILE A 101 -0.02 8.95 1.62
C ILE A 101 0.52 10.37 1.53
N GLU A 102 0.99 10.89 2.66
CA GLU A 102 1.78 12.11 2.71
C GLU A 102 3.23 11.76 3.01
N ILE A 103 4.15 12.22 2.17
CA ILE A 103 5.58 12.03 2.43
C ILE A 103 6.10 13.19 3.27
N LYS A 104 6.64 12.87 4.45
CA LYS A 104 7.35 13.81 5.30
C LYS A 104 8.72 14.07 4.67
N ALA A 105 8.80 15.17 3.93
CA ALA A 105 10.08 15.67 3.42
C ALA A 105 10.95 16.08 4.61
N GLY A 106 11.76 15.16 5.13
CA GLY A 106 12.92 15.50 5.94
C GLY A 106 14.00 16.00 4.99
N ASP A 107 14.19 17.33 5.01
CA ASP A 107 15.27 18.14 4.43
C ASP A 107 16.00 17.53 3.23
N SER A 108 15.70 18.09 2.06
CA SER A 108 16.66 18.14 0.97
C SER A 108 17.88 18.94 1.45
N ALA A 109 18.94 18.24 1.85
CA ALA A 109 20.28 18.80 1.94
C ALA A 109 20.94 18.81 0.57
#